data_AF-A0A1V5KQQ5-F1
#
_entry.id   AF-A0A1V5KQQ5-F1
#
_cell.length_a   1.000
_cell.length_b   1.000
_cell.length_c   1.000
_cell.angle_alpha   90.00
_cell.angle_beta   90.00
_cell.angle_gamma   90.00
#
_symmetry.space_group_name_H-M   'P 1'
#
loop_
_entity.id
_entity.type
_entity.pdbx_description
1 polymer ?
#
loop_
_entity_poly.entity_id
_entity_poly.type
_entity_poly.pdbx_seq_one_letter_code
_entity_poly.pdbx_strand_id
1 'polypeptide(L)'
;MPGRSGLPSLSLALHDKHKDRTNDCYKCHPGATTRCLRDVMYSKGMTCQSCHGSLSNVASTIKTGRRPWLDEPKCGASSCHGDQHAEESGKLFRQSRGHGGLYCSTCHGSPHAIVPTIEPNDNVQNIALQGYPGVLRDCRVCHGVQPAGAGPHGVITGIPQAKDTGTPARFLLQPAYPNPFNGQTRILFDLPRSSRVTVRIWDIQGRLVSTLCDGEFSAGRHQLHWDGADGSGRALPSGIYFCSLMAQEQNHIQRLALIK
;
A
#
# COMPACT_ATOMS: atom_id res chain seq x y z
N MET A 1 29.46 -8.69 17.49
CA MET A 1 28.96 -10.07 17.35
C MET A 1 30.03 -11.00 17.89
N PRO A 2 29.71 -12.09 18.60
CA PRO A 2 30.72 -13.04 19.03
C PRO A 2 31.33 -13.69 17.78
N GLY A 3 32.61 -13.44 17.57
CA GLY A 3 33.39 -13.96 16.45
C GLY A 3 34.86 -14.00 16.85
N ARG A 4 35.63 -14.94 16.32
CA ARG A 4 37.08 -14.95 16.53
C ARG A 4 37.70 -13.80 15.74
N SER A 5 38.57 -13.04 16.39
CA SER A 5 39.39 -12.02 15.73
C SER A 5 40.12 -12.63 14.52
N GLY A 6 40.19 -11.88 13.42
CA GLY A 6 40.82 -12.32 12.17
C GLY A 6 39.95 -13.15 11.22
N LEU A 7 38.76 -13.61 11.63
CA LEU A 7 37.82 -14.27 10.73
C LEU A 7 36.83 -13.28 10.10
N PRO A 8 36.50 -13.41 8.80
CA PRO A 8 35.48 -12.58 8.18
C PRO A 8 34.11 -12.88 8.82
N SER A 9 33.25 -11.87 8.86
CA SER A 9 31.84 -12.11 9.19
C SER A 9 31.23 -13.11 8.20
N LEU A 10 30.23 -13.88 8.64
CA LEU A 10 29.52 -14.81 7.76
C LEU A 10 28.97 -14.09 6.51
N SER A 11 28.45 -12.86 6.69
CA SER A 11 27.99 -12.04 5.58
C SER A 11 29.13 -11.75 4.60
N LEU A 12 30.30 -11.31 5.08
CA LEU A 12 31.46 -11.06 4.21
C LEU A 12 31.87 -12.34 3.46
N ALA A 13 32.03 -13.45 4.17
CA ALA A 13 32.47 -14.71 3.57
C ALA A 13 31.51 -15.19 2.46
N LEU A 14 30.20 -15.08 2.69
CA LEU A 14 29.19 -15.48 1.71
C LEU A 14 29.17 -14.56 0.49
N HIS A 15 29.12 -13.24 0.69
CA HIS A 15 29.06 -12.30 -0.44
C HIS A 15 30.35 -12.35 -1.27
N ASP A 16 31.52 -12.39 -0.62
CA ASP A 16 32.82 -12.39 -1.32
C ASP A 16 33.03 -13.68 -2.13
N LYS A 17 32.59 -14.84 -1.61
CA LYS A 17 32.71 -16.13 -2.31
C LYS A 17 31.78 -16.25 -3.51
N HIS A 18 30.61 -15.59 -3.49
CA HIS A 18 29.57 -15.78 -4.51
C HIS A 18 29.46 -14.62 -5.51
N LYS A 19 30.17 -13.50 -5.29
CA LYS A 19 30.11 -12.30 -6.14
C LYS A 19 30.38 -12.57 -7.62
N ASP A 20 31.21 -13.57 -7.94
CA ASP A 20 31.58 -13.94 -9.31
C ASP A 20 30.70 -15.08 -9.89
N ARG A 21 29.75 -15.61 -9.10
CA ARG A 21 28.88 -16.74 -9.48
C ARG A 21 27.45 -16.31 -9.76
N THR A 22 26.96 -15.28 -9.08
CA THR A 22 25.61 -14.79 -9.26
C THR A 22 25.50 -13.36 -8.74
N ASN A 23 24.52 -12.62 -9.25
CA ASN A 23 24.08 -11.37 -8.64
C ASN A 23 22.59 -11.44 -8.26
N ASP A 24 21.98 -12.62 -8.31
CA ASP A 24 20.59 -12.84 -7.93
C ASP A 24 20.49 -13.08 -6.42
N CYS A 25 20.09 -12.03 -5.69
CA CYS A 25 19.98 -12.05 -4.24
C CYS A 25 18.98 -13.10 -3.75
N TYR A 26 17.95 -13.45 -4.54
CA TYR A 26 16.91 -14.39 -4.13
C TYR A 26 17.41 -15.84 -4.03
N LYS A 27 18.59 -16.16 -4.56
CA LYS A 27 19.23 -17.46 -4.33
C LYS A 27 19.65 -17.68 -2.87
N CYS A 28 19.76 -16.61 -2.08
CA CYS A 28 20.17 -16.67 -0.67
C CYS A 28 19.21 -15.93 0.27
N HIS A 29 18.57 -14.85 -0.19
CA HIS A 29 17.73 -13.97 0.61
C HIS A 29 16.39 -13.74 -0.07
N PRO A 30 15.27 -14.29 0.40
CA PRO A 30 15.01 -15.44 1.28
C PRO A 30 14.41 -16.59 0.46
N GLY A 31 15.09 -16.91 -0.65
CA GLY A 31 14.61 -17.86 -1.65
C GLY A 31 13.76 -17.21 -2.74
N ALA A 32 13.68 -17.91 -3.89
CA ALA A 32 12.92 -17.48 -5.07
C ALA A 32 11.40 -17.44 -4.86
N THR A 33 10.91 -18.03 -3.77
CA THR A 33 9.48 -18.10 -3.41
C THR A 33 9.03 -16.86 -2.65
N THR A 34 9.73 -16.50 -1.57
CA THR A 34 9.29 -15.45 -0.63
C THR A 34 9.29 -14.06 -1.27
N ARG A 35 10.22 -13.81 -2.20
CA ARG A 35 10.36 -12.55 -2.97
C ARG A 35 10.11 -11.30 -2.11
N CYS A 36 10.98 -11.09 -1.13
CA CYS A 36 10.77 -10.05 -0.11
C CYS A 36 10.56 -8.65 -0.68
N LEU A 37 11.23 -8.26 -1.77
CA LEU A 37 11.02 -6.94 -2.40
C LEU A 37 9.78 -6.98 -3.29
N ARG A 38 8.69 -6.41 -2.79
CA ARG A 38 7.36 -6.40 -3.43
C ARG A 38 6.56 -5.13 -3.14
N ASP A 39 7.25 -4.10 -2.68
CA ASP A 39 6.71 -2.80 -2.28
C ASP A 39 6.44 -1.85 -3.46
N VAL A 40 6.02 -0.63 -3.15
CA VAL A 40 5.81 0.45 -4.11
C VAL A 40 7.08 0.81 -4.93
N MET A 41 8.29 0.52 -4.41
CA MET A 41 9.52 0.71 -5.17
C MET A 41 9.69 -0.40 -6.20
N TYR A 42 9.38 -1.65 -5.83
CA TYR A 42 9.35 -2.77 -6.76
C TYR A 42 8.39 -2.52 -7.94
N SER A 43 7.18 -2.02 -7.66
CA SER A 43 6.21 -1.71 -8.73
C SER A 43 6.70 -0.64 -9.71
N LYS A 44 7.75 0.12 -9.34
CA LYS A 44 8.42 1.12 -10.18
C LYS A 44 9.68 0.58 -10.86
N GLY A 45 9.90 -0.73 -10.83
CA GLY A 45 11.03 -1.39 -11.49
C GLY A 45 12.33 -1.40 -10.69
N MET A 46 12.31 -1.02 -9.41
CA MET A 46 13.50 -1.12 -8.56
C MET A 46 13.79 -2.56 -8.17
N THR A 47 15.08 -2.88 -8.01
CA THR A 47 15.57 -4.20 -7.62
C THR A 47 16.38 -4.10 -6.32
N CYS A 48 16.76 -5.24 -5.74
CA CYS A 48 17.61 -5.25 -4.53
C CYS A 48 18.90 -4.44 -4.73
N GLN A 49 19.47 -4.50 -5.94
CA GLN A 49 20.71 -3.86 -6.31
C GLN A 49 20.55 -2.34 -6.44
N SER A 50 19.35 -1.85 -6.75
CA SER A 50 19.06 -0.41 -6.78
C SER A 50 19.32 0.26 -5.43
N CYS A 51 19.22 -0.48 -4.32
CA CYS A 51 19.42 0.03 -2.97
C CYS A 51 20.70 -0.50 -2.30
N HIS A 52 20.95 -1.81 -2.41
CA HIS A 52 22.05 -2.47 -1.69
C HIS A 52 23.34 -2.62 -2.52
N GLY A 53 23.27 -2.45 -3.84
CA GLY A 53 24.34 -2.75 -4.79
C GLY A 53 24.43 -4.23 -5.18
N SER A 54 25.42 -4.55 -6.02
CA SER A 54 25.74 -5.94 -6.40
C SER A 54 26.35 -6.73 -5.23
N LEU A 55 26.40 -8.06 -5.33
CA LEU A 55 27.10 -8.91 -4.35
C LEU A 55 28.56 -8.48 -4.16
N SER A 56 29.24 -8.09 -5.25
CA SER A 56 30.60 -7.54 -5.20
C SER A 56 30.66 -6.24 -4.39
N ASN A 57 29.69 -5.34 -4.60
CA ASN A 57 29.61 -4.08 -3.86
C ASN A 57 29.29 -4.30 -2.37
N VAL A 58 28.40 -5.24 -2.05
CA VAL A 58 28.12 -5.62 -0.66
C VAL A 58 29.38 -6.17 0.00
N ALA A 59 30.09 -7.10 -0.65
CA ALA A 59 31.33 -7.66 -0.13
C ALA A 59 32.40 -6.58 0.09
N SER A 60 32.63 -5.70 -0.90
CA SER A 60 33.63 -4.63 -0.80
C SER A 60 33.30 -3.62 0.29
N THR A 61 32.04 -3.21 0.42
CA THR A 61 31.62 -2.25 1.44
C THR A 61 31.74 -2.83 2.85
N ILE A 62 31.51 -4.13 3.05
CA ILE A 62 31.76 -4.78 4.35
C ILE A 62 33.25 -4.78 4.69
N LYS A 63 34.14 -5.01 3.71
CA LYS A 63 35.60 -4.92 3.91
C LYS A 63 36.04 -3.51 4.35
N THR A 64 35.35 -2.47 3.88
CA THR A 64 35.65 -1.06 4.20
C THR A 64 34.82 -0.51 5.37
N GLY A 65 34.11 -1.36 6.13
CA GLY A 65 33.49 -0.96 7.39
C GLY A 65 31.95 -0.96 7.43
N ARG A 66 31.24 -1.30 6.35
CA ARG A 66 29.78 -1.53 6.41
C ARG A 66 29.49 -2.66 7.39
N ARG A 67 28.65 -2.39 8.39
CA ARG A 67 28.20 -3.39 9.35
C ARG A 67 26.90 -4.04 8.84
N PRO A 68 26.89 -5.34 8.50
CA PRO A 68 25.68 -6.01 8.04
C PRO A 68 24.52 -5.84 9.02
N TRP A 69 23.30 -5.65 8.52
CA TRP A 69 22.05 -5.45 9.28
C TRP A 69 21.93 -4.12 10.03
N LEU A 70 23.05 -3.44 10.30
CA LEU A 70 23.10 -2.15 11.00
C LEU A 70 23.22 -0.98 10.03
N ASP A 71 24.05 -1.13 8.99
CA ASP A 71 24.29 -0.12 7.97
C ASP A 71 23.55 -0.54 6.68
N GLU A 72 22.25 -0.23 6.65
CA GLU A 72 21.35 -0.51 5.53
C GLU A 72 20.89 0.77 4.83
N PRO A 73 20.37 0.67 3.59
CA PRO A 73 19.80 1.80 2.88
C PRO A 73 18.73 2.52 3.72
N LYS A 74 18.78 3.85 3.68
CA LYS A 74 17.90 4.74 4.44
C LYS A 74 17.05 5.54 3.47
N CYS A 75 15.77 5.72 3.77
CA CYS A 75 14.88 6.55 2.96
C CYS A 75 15.44 7.97 2.78
N GLY A 76 15.98 8.52 3.87
CA GLY A 76 16.62 9.83 3.91
C GLY A 76 17.92 10.00 3.11
N ALA A 77 18.49 8.95 2.54
CA ALA A 77 19.71 9.07 1.77
C ALA A 77 19.50 10.08 0.61
N SER A 78 20.48 10.96 0.38
CA SER A 78 20.42 11.96 -0.70
C SER A 78 20.35 11.32 -2.10
N SER A 79 20.86 10.10 -2.25
CA SER A 79 20.70 9.28 -3.45
C SER A 79 19.29 8.73 -3.65
N CYS A 80 18.39 8.88 -2.66
CA CYS A 80 17.02 8.39 -2.65
C CYS A 80 16.02 9.54 -2.49
N HIS A 81 15.54 9.81 -1.26
CA HIS A 81 14.49 10.81 -1.02
C HIS A 81 15.01 12.08 -0.31
N GLY A 82 16.25 12.09 0.15
CA GLY A 82 16.86 13.19 0.90
C GLY A 82 16.31 13.37 2.32
N ASP A 83 16.95 14.26 3.08
CA ASP A 83 16.77 14.40 4.53
C ASP A 83 15.34 14.75 4.96
N GLN A 84 14.57 15.41 4.10
CA GLN A 84 13.15 15.71 4.32
C GLN A 84 12.24 14.47 4.45
N HIS A 85 12.75 13.28 4.08
CA HIS A 85 12.07 11.99 4.24
C HIS A 85 12.76 11.13 5.32
N ALA A 86 13.61 11.75 6.14
CA ALA A 86 14.29 11.13 7.26
C ALA A 86 13.74 11.71 8.57
N GLU A 87 12.85 10.99 9.24
CA GLU A 87 12.30 11.47 10.52
C GLU A 87 13.34 11.43 11.65
N GLU A 88 14.25 10.45 11.63
CA GLU A 88 15.28 10.32 12.64
C GLU A 88 16.63 10.04 11.99
N SER A 89 17.55 11.00 12.11
CA SER A 89 18.90 10.87 11.59
C SER A 89 19.61 9.65 12.19
N GLY A 90 20.34 8.93 11.34
CA GLY A 90 21.11 7.75 11.77
C GLY A 90 20.29 6.47 11.95
N LYS A 91 18.97 6.52 12.06
CA LYS A 91 18.12 5.32 12.26
C LYS A 91 17.70 4.68 10.94
N LEU A 92 17.47 3.37 11.00
CA LEU A 92 16.89 2.61 9.90
C LEU A 92 15.38 2.81 9.88
N PHE A 93 14.75 2.76 8.70
CA PHE A 93 13.30 2.92 8.53
C PHE A 93 12.45 2.10 9.54
N ARG A 94 12.82 0.84 9.77
CA ARG A 94 12.12 -0.06 10.73
C ARG A 94 12.24 0.36 12.20
N GLN A 95 13.16 1.27 12.50
CA GLN A 95 13.45 1.79 13.84
C GLN A 95 13.09 3.28 13.96
N SER A 96 12.92 3.97 12.83
CA SER A 96 12.50 5.36 12.77
C SER A 96 11.06 5.51 13.23
N ARG A 97 10.83 6.56 13.99
CA ARG A 97 9.53 6.95 14.55
C ARG A 97 9.20 8.36 14.13
N GLY A 98 7.91 8.62 13.98
CA GLY A 98 7.31 9.94 13.75
C GLY A 98 5.95 10.02 14.45
N HIS A 99 5.20 11.10 14.23
CA HIS A 99 3.81 11.27 14.73
C HIS A 99 3.53 10.74 16.15
N GLY A 100 4.08 11.41 17.16
CA GLY A 100 3.87 10.98 18.56
C GLY A 100 4.60 9.69 18.94
N GLY A 101 5.66 9.31 18.21
CA GLY A 101 6.51 8.17 18.52
C GLY A 101 6.09 6.85 17.85
N LEU A 102 5.12 6.89 16.95
CA LEU A 102 4.74 5.75 16.12
C LEU A 102 5.85 5.38 15.14
N TYR A 103 6.10 4.09 14.94
CA TYR A 103 7.04 3.63 13.94
C TYR A 103 6.57 4.00 12.53
N CYS A 104 7.50 4.38 11.65
CA CYS A 104 7.19 4.67 10.25
C CYS A 104 6.44 3.50 9.58
N SER A 105 6.80 2.26 9.93
CA SER A 105 6.17 1.06 9.40
C SER A 105 4.68 0.92 9.76
N THR A 106 4.21 1.58 10.82
CA THR A 106 2.79 1.59 11.19
C THR A 106 1.93 2.20 10.08
N CYS A 107 2.41 3.28 9.44
CA CYS A 107 1.67 3.93 8.38
C CYS A 107 2.08 3.41 6.99
N HIS A 108 3.37 3.15 6.81
CA HIS A 108 3.97 2.88 5.51
C HIS A 108 4.07 1.39 5.16
N GLY A 109 3.87 0.47 6.10
CA GLY A 109 4.15 -0.95 5.92
C GLY A 109 5.59 -1.33 6.26
N SER A 110 5.90 -2.62 6.19
CA SER A 110 7.22 -3.15 6.59
C SER A 110 8.29 -2.88 5.53
N PRO A 111 9.60 -2.88 5.89
CA PRO A 111 10.67 -2.85 4.89
C PRO A 111 10.47 -3.91 3.80
N HIS A 112 10.71 -3.53 2.54
CA HIS A 112 10.47 -4.36 1.35
C HIS A 112 9.00 -4.69 1.02
N ALA A 113 8.06 -4.30 1.90
CA ALA A 113 6.62 -4.40 1.73
C ALA A 113 5.93 -3.07 2.10
N ILE A 114 6.56 -1.94 1.72
CA ILE A 114 5.99 -0.61 1.85
C ILE A 114 4.79 -0.46 0.91
N VAL A 115 3.64 -0.09 1.47
CA VAL A 115 2.36 -0.04 0.75
C VAL A 115 2.26 1.17 -0.20
N PRO A 116 1.51 1.08 -1.31
CA PRO A 116 0.80 -0.12 -1.77
C PRO A 116 1.79 -1.15 -2.33
N THR A 117 1.63 -2.41 -1.93
CA THR A 117 2.47 -3.51 -2.41
C THR A 117 1.78 -4.21 -3.58
N ILE A 118 2.56 -4.96 -4.37
CA ILE A 118 1.99 -5.82 -5.42
C ILE A 118 1.35 -7.10 -4.87
N GLU A 119 1.67 -7.47 -3.63
CA GLU A 119 1.12 -8.65 -2.95
C GLU A 119 -0.14 -8.24 -2.17
N PRO A 120 -1.34 -8.74 -2.55
CA PRO A 120 -2.59 -8.29 -1.96
C PRO A 120 -2.63 -8.39 -0.44
N ASN A 121 -2.00 -9.43 0.13
CA ASN A 121 -2.03 -9.70 1.56
C ASN A 121 -1.34 -8.62 2.41
N ASP A 122 -0.29 -7.97 1.92
CA ASP A 122 0.36 -6.89 2.70
C ASP A 122 -0.50 -5.63 2.77
N ASN A 123 -1.47 -5.46 1.84
CA ASN A 123 -2.34 -4.29 1.80
C ASN A 123 -3.59 -4.43 2.69
N VAL A 124 -3.89 -5.63 3.19
CA VAL A 124 -5.15 -5.94 3.88
C VAL A 124 -5.39 -5.02 5.08
N GLN A 125 -4.38 -4.78 5.89
CA GLN A 125 -4.50 -3.90 7.06
C GLN A 125 -4.89 -2.48 6.65
N ASN A 126 -4.18 -1.89 5.68
CA ASN A 126 -4.41 -0.51 5.27
C ASN A 126 -5.76 -0.37 4.55
N ILE A 127 -6.16 -1.36 3.76
CA ILE A 127 -7.50 -1.40 3.17
C ILE A 127 -8.56 -1.45 4.27
N ALA A 128 -8.39 -2.31 5.28
CA ALA A 128 -9.34 -2.42 6.39
C ALA A 128 -9.46 -1.11 7.18
N LEU A 129 -8.35 -0.37 7.34
CA LEU A 129 -8.31 0.85 8.12
C LEU A 129 -8.80 2.09 7.37
N GLN A 130 -8.54 2.24 6.06
CA GLN A 130 -8.88 3.47 5.31
C GLN A 130 -9.60 3.25 3.98
N GLY A 131 -9.82 2.01 3.56
CA GLY A 131 -10.61 1.65 2.38
C GLY A 131 -9.86 1.51 1.07
N TYR A 132 -8.54 1.72 1.05
CA TYR A 132 -7.74 1.61 -0.17
C TYR A 132 -6.31 1.15 0.14
N PRO A 133 -5.63 0.47 -0.80
CA PRO A 133 -4.23 0.07 -0.64
C PRO A 133 -3.34 1.32 -0.68
N GLY A 134 -2.51 1.50 0.33
CA GLY A 134 -1.57 2.63 0.39
C GLY A 134 -1.24 3.01 1.82
N VAL A 135 -0.28 3.93 1.97
CA VAL A 135 0.12 4.48 3.27
C VAL A 135 -1.10 4.99 4.01
N LEU A 136 -1.19 4.74 5.32
CA LEU A 136 -2.26 5.30 6.15
C LEU A 136 -2.20 6.83 6.11
N ARG A 137 -3.23 7.45 5.54
CA ARG A 137 -3.37 8.91 5.41
C ARG A 137 -4.70 9.44 5.92
N ASP A 138 -5.70 8.57 6.11
CA ASP A 138 -6.92 8.97 6.79
C ASP A 138 -6.64 9.13 8.29
N CYS A 139 -6.63 10.38 8.77
CA CYS A 139 -6.32 10.65 10.17
C CYS A 139 -7.32 10.00 11.12
N ARG A 140 -8.55 9.73 10.66
CA ARG A 140 -9.60 9.13 11.49
C ARG A 140 -9.34 7.67 11.87
N VAL A 141 -8.36 7.04 11.21
CA VAL A 141 -7.90 5.69 11.57
C VAL A 141 -7.40 5.64 13.01
N CYS A 142 -6.72 6.69 13.46
CA CYS A 142 -6.14 6.76 14.79
C CYS A 142 -6.79 7.85 15.66
N HIS A 143 -7.32 8.90 15.03
CA HIS A 143 -7.97 10.01 15.71
C HIS A 143 -9.48 9.86 15.63
N GLY A 144 -10.22 10.07 16.73
CA GLY A 144 -11.70 9.95 16.69
C GLY A 144 -12.39 10.96 15.76
N VAL A 145 -11.68 12.03 15.36
CA VAL A 145 -12.10 13.05 14.40
C VAL A 145 -10.92 13.43 13.51
N GLN A 146 -11.18 14.12 12.40
CA GLN A 146 -10.13 14.68 11.56
C GLN A 146 -9.44 15.86 12.30
N PRO A 147 -8.16 15.76 12.67
CA PRO A 147 -7.45 16.85 13.34
C PRO A 147 -7.24 18.02 12.38
N ALA A 148 -7.25 19.24 12.93
CA ALA A 148 -6.83 20.44 12.19
C ALA A 148 -5.31 20.59 12.19
N GLY A 149 -4.72 21.03 11.07
CA GLY A 149 -3.27 21.29 10.94
C GLY A 149 -2.58 20.45 9.87
N ALA A 150 -1.29 20.73 9.64
CA ALA A 150 -0.45 19.96 8.73
C ALA A 150 -0.15 18.58 9.34
N GLY A 151 -0.35 17.51 8.55
CA GLY A 151 -0.13 16.13 8.99
C GLY A 151 1.34 15.81 9.35
N PRO A 152 1.60 14.61 9.89
CA PRO A 152 2.79 14.28 10.69
C PRO A 152 4.19 14.38 10.08
N HIS A 153 4.31 14.76 8.81
CA HIS A 153 5.62 14.90 8.15
C HIS A 153 5.83 16.31 7.58
N GLY A 154 4.93 17.27 7.80
CA GLY A 154 4.94 18.53 7.03
C GLY A 154 4.73 18.35 5.51
N VAL A 155 4.69 17.11 5.01
CA VAL A 155 4.48 16.72 3.60
C VAL A 155 3.01 16.88 3.16
N ILE A 156 2.07 17.14 4.08
CA ILE A 156 0.68 17.49 3.73
C ILE A 156 0.44 18.99 3.98
N THR A 157 1.28 19.83 3.38
CA THR A 157 0.81 21.09 2.82
C THR A 157 1.02 21.02 1.32
N GLY A 158 -0.03 20.69 0.57
CA GLY A 158 -0.04 20.91 -0.88
C GLY A 158 0.27 19.74 -1.81
N ILE A 159 0.25 18.49 -1.34
CA ILE A 159 -0.05 17.38 -2.27
C ILE A 159 -1.57 17.37 -2.42
N PRO A 160 -2.17 17.90 -3.51
CA PRO A 160 -3.56 17.52 -3.83
C PRO A 160 -3.58 16.00 -3.77
N GLN A 161 -4.63 15.39 -3.18
CA GLN A 161 -4.91 13.96 -3.41
C GLN A 161 -4.49 13.68 -4.84
N ALA A 162 -3.47 12.85 -5.06
CA ALA A 162 -3.05 12.56 -6.40
C ALA A 162 -4.31 12.04 -7.07
N LYS A 163 -4.94 12.86 -7.92
CA LYS A 163 -5.74 12.34 -8.99
C LYS A 163 -4.73 11.46 -9.69
N ASP A 164 -4.91 10.15 -9.56
CA ASP A 164 -4.22 9.17 -10.39
C ASP A 164 -4.49 9.62 -11.84
N THR A 165 -3.58 10.43 -12.40
CA THR A 165 -3.63 10.88 -13.79
C THR A 165 -3.06 9.79 -14.71
N GLY A 166 -2.50 8.72 -14.13
CA GLY A 166 -2.28 7.48 -14.84
C GLY A 166 -3.60 6.75 -15.05
N THR A 167 -3.93 6.45 -16.30
CA THR A 167 -5.00 5.51 -16.62
C THR A 167 -4.74 4.20 -15.87
N PRO A 168 -5.68 3.70 -15.06
CA PRO A 168 -5.50 2.44 -14.35
C PRO A 168 -5.13 1.30 -15.30
N ALA A 169 -4.18 0.45 -14.92
CA ALA A 169 -3.74 -0.64 -15.80
C ALA A 169 -4.80 -1.76 -15.96
N ARG A 170 -5.79 -1.82 -15.07
CA ARG A 170 -6.82 -2.87 -15.06
C ARG A 170 -8.13 -2.37 -14.50
N PHE A 171 -9.20 -3.07 -14.84
CA PHE A 171 -10.50 -2.93 -14.20
C PHE A 171 -10.46 -3.53 -12.79
N LEU A 172 -10.88 -2.78 -11.78
CA LEU A 172 -10.85 -3.24 -10.39
C LEU A 172 -11.95 -2.58 -9.56
N LEU A 173 -12.77 -3.39 -8.88
CA LEU A 173 -13.65 -2.92 -7.79
C LEU A 173 -12.87 -2.99 -6.48
N GLN A 174 -12.69 -1.85 -5.81
CA GLN A 174 -12.07 -1.80 -4.49
C GLN A 174 -13.10 -2.15 -3.41
N PRO A 175 -12.66 -2.71 -2.26
CA PRO A 175 -13.53 -2.93 -1.12
C PRO A 175 -14.22 -1.63 -0.70
N ALA A 176 -15.54 -1.70 -0.50
CA ALA A 176 -16.32 -0.57 -0.06
C ALA A 176 -15.88 -0.17 1.35
N TYR A 177 -15.80 1.13 1.61
CA TYR A 177 -15.32 1.63 2.90
C TYR A 177 -15.99 2.95 3.32
N PRO A 178 -16.43 3.05 4.59
CA PRO A 178 -16.41 2.00 5.62
C PRO A 178 -17.29 0.77 5.28
N ASN A 179 -16.94 -0.41 5.79
CA ASN A 179 -17.75 -1.62 5.68
C ASN A 179 -17.33 -2.64 6.77
N PRO A 180 -18.14 -2.90 7.82
CA PRO A 180 -19.49 -2.37 8.03
C PRO A 180 -19.53 -0.84 8.15
N PHE A 181 -20.67 -0.23 7.83
CA PHE A 181 -20.85 1.22 7.87
C PHE A 181 -22.13 1.64 8.58
N ASN A 182 -22.09 2.83 9.19
CA ASN A 182 -23.27 3.55 9.66
C ASN A 182 -23.40 4.84 8.86
N GLY A 183 -24.55 5.05 8.21
CA GLY A 183 -24.83 6.24 7.42
C GLY A 183 -24.35 6.17 5.97
N GLN A 184 -23.05 6.04 5.69
CA GLN A 184 -22.56 6.05 4.30
C GLN A 184 -21.34 5.15 4.09
N THR A 185 -21.26 4.51 2.92
CA THR A 185 -20.07 3.83 2.42
C THR A 185 -19.66 4.37 1.04
N ARG A 186 -18.38 4.24 0.71
CA ARG A 186 -17.81 4.61 -0.59
C ARG A 186 -17.55 3.36 -1.40
N ILE A 187 -17.89 3.42 -2.69
CA ILE A 187 -17.62 2.37 -3.67
C ILE A 187 -16.63 2.95 -4.67
N LEU A 188 -15.39 2.45 -4.63
CA LEU A 188 -14.30 2.90 -5.50
C LEU A 188 -14.02 1.86 -6.57
N PHE A 189 -13.82 2.31 -7.81
CA PHE A 189 -13.45 1.43 -8.90
C PHE A 189 -12.54 2.10 -9.92
N ASP A 190 -11.70 1.29 -10.55
CA ASP A 190 -10.72 1.72 -11.54
C ASP A 190 -11.14 1.25 -12.94
N LEU A 191 -11.13 2.16 -13.92
CA LEU A 191 -11.43 1.87 -15.33
C LEU A 191 -10.19 2.09 -16.21
N PRO A 192 -9.69 1.06 -16.91
CA PRO A 192 -8.52 1.19 -17.80
C PRO A 192 -8.84 1.87 -19.14
N ARG A 193 -10.12 1.94 -19.50
CA ARG A 193 -10.64 2.60 -20.70
C ARG A 193 -12.06 3.05 -20.44
N SER A 194 -12.54 4.03 -21.21
CA SER A 194 -13.92 4.48 -21.11
C SER A 194 -14.88 3.32 -21.39
N SER A 195 -15.95 3.22 -20.58
CA SER A 195 -16.93 2.15 -20.70
C SER A 195 -18.24 2.52 -19.99
N ARG A 196 -19.34 1.93 -20.46
CA ARG A 196 -20.60 1.89 -19.71
C ARG A 196 -20.41 1.16 -18.39
N VAL A 197 -20.78 1.81 -17.29
CA VAL A 197 -20.75 1.27 -15.94
C VAL A 197 -22.16 1.25 -15.38
N THR A 198 -22.53 0.12 -14.80
CA THR A 198 -23.76 -0.01 -14.01
C THR A 198 -23.39 -0.47 -12.60
N VAL A 199 -23.78 0.30 -11.58
CA VAL A 199 -23.60 -0.06 -10.16
C VAL A 199 -24.96 -0.17 -9.48
N ARG A 200 -25.24 -1.35 -8.93
CA ARG A 200 -26.52 -1.71 -8.33
C ARG A 200 -26.33 -2.31 -6.95
N ILE A 201 -27.25 -1.99 -6.05
CA ILE A 201 -27.32 -2.53 -4.70
C ILE A 201 -28.51 -3.48 -4.62
N TRP A 202 -28.26 -4.67 -4.07
CA TRP A 202 -29.21 -5.74 -3.91
C TRP A 202 -29.34 -6.10 -2.43
N ASP A 203 -30.53 -6.49 -1.99
CA ASP A 203 -30.68 -7.13 -0.69
C ASP A 203 -30.28 -8.62 -0.72
N ILE A 204 -30.32 -9.27 0.45
CA ILE A 204 -29.96 -10.70 0.57
C ILE A 204 -30.95 -11.64 -0.14
N GLN A 205 -32.15 -11.17 -0.48
CA GLN A 205 -33.12 -11.91 -1.30
C GLN A 205 -32.91 -11.70 -2.81
N GLY A 206 -31.90 -10.91 -3.21
CA GLY A 206 -31.63 -10.61 -4.61
C GLY A 206 -32.56 -9.56 -5.21
N ARG A 207 -33.29 -8.80 -4.40
CA ARG A 207 -34.12 -7.68 -4.89
C ARG A 207 -33.23 -6.46 -5.08
N LEU A 208 -33.39 -5.79 -6.22
CA LEU A 208 -32.73 -4.52 -6.50
C LEU A 208 -33.30 -3.45 -5.57
N VAL A 209 -32.45 -2.87 -4.71
CA VAL A 209 -32.87 -1.82 -3.79
C VAL A 209 -32.44 -0.43 -4.25
N SER A 210 -31.30 -0.30 -4.93
CA SER A 210 -30.81 0.98 -5.42
C SER A 210 -29.93 0.81 -6.66
N THR A 211 -29.95 1.79 -7.57
CA THR A 211 -29.01 1.90 -8.69
C THR A 211 -28.22 3.18 -8.47
N LEU A 212 -26.91 3.06 -8.24
CA LEU A 212 -26.04 4.20 -7.94
C LEU A 212 -25.55 4.90 -9.21
N CYS A 213 -25.36 4.14 -10.28
CA CYS A 213 -25.12 4.69 -11.61
C CYS A 213 -25.52 3.70 -12.70
N ASP A 214 -25.87 4.24 -13.87
CA ASP A 214 -25.98 3.51 -15.12
C ASP A 214 -25.66 4.47 -16.28
N GLY A 215 -24.42 4.46 -16.78
CA GLY A 215 -23.98 5.42 -17.78
C GLY A 215 -22.53 5.26 -18.22
N GLU A 216 -22.09 6.13 -19.13
CA GLU A 216 -20.71 6.15 -19.63
C GLU A 216 -19.77 6.83 -18.63
N PHE A 217 -18.64 6.18 -18.34
CA PHE A 217 -17.57 6.72 -17.51
C PHE A 217 -16.27 6.74 -18.31
N SER A 218 -15.47 7.80 -18.15
CA SER A 218 -14.14 7.89 -18.76
C SER A 218 -13.17 6.91 -18.11
N ALA A 219 -12.06 6.60 -18.79
CA ALA A 219 -10.94 5.92 -18.14
C ALA A 219 -10.48 6.71 -16.89
N GLY A 220 -10.10 6.01 -15.82
CA GLY A 220 -9.71 6.64 -14.54
C GLY A 220 -10.29 5.94 -13.31
N ARG A 221 -9.96 6.48 -12.13
CA ARG A 221 -10.55 6.08 -10.85
C ARG A 221 -11.84 6.85 -10.59
N HIS A 222 -12.86 6.14 -10.15
CA HIS A 222 -14.18 6.68 -9.85
C HIS A 222 -14.60 6.31 -8.42
N GLN A 223 -15.42 7.17 -7.84
CA GLN A 223 -15.96 6.99 -6.49
C GLN A 223 -17.45 7.30 -6.50
N LEU A 224 -18.25 6.34 -6.04
CA LEU A 224 -19.66 6.50 -5.75
C LEU A 224 -19.89 6.41 -4.24
N HIS A 225 -21.03 6.92 -3.79
CA HIS A 225 -21.44 6.85 -2.40
C HIS A 225 -22.78 6.13 -2.31
N TRP A 226 -22.94 5.34 -1.27
CA TRP A 226 -24.23 4.79 -0.89
C TRP A 226 -24.50 5.09 0.57
N ASP A 227 -25.65 5.70 0.83
CA ASP A 227 -26.10 6.18 2.14
C ASP A 227 -27.02 5.18 2.87
N GLY A 228 -27.10 3.95 2.36
CA GLY A 228 -28.02 2.95 2.92
C GLY A 228 -29.49 3.24 2.62
N ALA A 229 -29.81 4.06 1.61
CA ALA A 229 -31.19 4.26 1.15
C ALA A 229 -31.52 3.47 -0.13
N ASP A 230 -32.80 3.20 -0.34
CA ASP A 230 -33.34 2.65 -1.59
C ASP A 230 -33.44 3.73 -2.69
N GLY A 231 -33.84 3.33 -3.90
CA GLY A 231 -34.01 4.26 -5.03
C GLY A 231 -35.06 5.36 -4.84
N SER A 232 -35.88 5.29 -3.79
CA SER A 232 -36.84 6.34 -3.41
C SER A 232 -36.34 7.24 -2.26
N GLY A 233 -35.09 7.06 -1.81
CA GLY A 233 -34.51 7.80 -0.70
C GLY A 233 -34.96 7.30 0.68
N ARG A 234 -35.66 6.16 0.76
CA ARG A 234 -36.06 5.58 2.05
C ARG A 234 -34.90 4.82 2.65
N ALA A 235 -34.61 5.10 3.91
CA ALA A 235 -33.51 4.46 4.62
C ALA A 235 -33.80 2.96 4.84
N LEU A 236 -32.87 2.10 4.44
CA LEU A 236 -32.99 0.65 4.55
C LEU A 236 -32.61 0.14 5.96
N PRO A 237 -33.09 -1.02 6.42
CA PRO A 237 -32.73 -1.57 7.72
C PRO A 237 -31.26 -2.02 7.78
N SER A 238 -30.70 -2.11 9.00
CA SER A 238 -29.41 -2.78 9.24
C SER A 238 -29.44 -4.20 8.66
N GLY A 239 -28.38 -4.60 7.98
CA GLY A 239 -28.35 -5.89 7.30
C GLY A 239 -27.23 -6.04 6.28
N ILE A 240 -27.27 -7.17 5.58
CA ILE A 240 -26.34 -7.48 4.50
C ILE A 240 -26.97 -7.13 3.15
N TYR A 241 -26.18 -6.43 2.35
CA TYR A 241 -26.49 -6.03 0.98
C TYR A 241 -25.34 -6.43 0.06
N PHE A 242 -25.59 -6.43 -1.24
CA PHE A 242 -24.58 -6.72 -2.25
C PHE A 242 -24.49 -5.59 -3.24
N CYS A 243 -23.29 -5.07 -3.46
CA CYS A 243 -22.99 -4.13 -4.53
C CYS A 243 -22.46 -4.91 -5.73
N SER A 244 -23.18 -4.85 -6.85
CA SER A 244 -22.73 -5.35 -8.14
C SER A 244 -22.27 -4.18 -9.00
N LEU A 245 -21.09 -4.33 -9.60
CA LEU A 245 -20.52 -3.40 -10.56
C LEU A 245 -20.27 -4.15 -11.87
N MET A 246 -20.90 -3.67 -12.95
CA MET A 246 -20.73 -4.19 -14.29
C MET A 246 -20.06 -3.16 -15.19
N ALA A 247 -18.94 -3.54 -15.82
CA ALA A 247 -18.29 -2.75 -16.87
C ALA A 247 -17.40 -3.66 -17.74
N GLN A 248 -17.22 -3.32 -19.02
CA GLN A 248 -16.35 -4.07 -19.94
C GLN A 248 -16.60 -5.60 -19.95
N GLU A 249 -17.88 -6.00 -19.94
CA GLU A 249 -18.34 -7.41 -19.87
C GLU A 249 -17.92 -8.16 -18.58
N GLN A 250 -17.32 -7.46 -17.61
CA GLN A 250 -16.95 -8.02 -16.31
C GLN A 250 -17.98 -7.60 -15.26
N ASN A 251 -18.27 -8.52 -14.35
CA ASN A 251 -19.14 -8.29 -13.20
C ASN A 251 -18.36 -8.57 -11.91
N HIS A 252 -18.27 -7.56 -11.03
CA HIS A 252 -17.73 -7.72 -9.68
C HIS A 252 -18.84 -7.52 -8.66
N ILE A 253 -18.85 -8.36 -7.63
CA ILE A 253 -19.81 -8.29 -6.54
C ILE A 253 -19.04 -8.19 -5.22
N GLN A 254 -19.50 -7.32 -4.33
CA GLN A 254 -19.01 -7.27 -2.97
C GLN A 254 -20.14 -7.15 -1.95
N ARG A 255 -19.92 -7.73 -0.77
CA ARG A 255 -20.85 -7.67 0.36
C ARG A 255 -20.71 -6.35 1.09
N LEU A 256 -21.82 -5.70 1.41
CA LEU A 256 -21.93 -4.51 2.25
C LEU A 256 -22.70 -4.85 3.52
N ALA A 257 -22.22 -4.38 4.68
CA ALA A 257 -22.89 -4.52 5.96
C ALA A 257 -23.30 -3.14 6.49
N LEU A 258 -24.60 -2.85 6.46
CA LEU A 258 -25.18 -1.61 7.01
C LEU A 258 -25.53 -1.84 8.48
N ILE A 259 -25.08 -0.94 9.35
CA ILE A 259 -25.37 -0.93 10.78
C ILE A 259 -25.88 0.46 11.14
N LYS A 260 -27.12 0.54 11.65
CA LYS A 260 -27.70 1.74 12.25
C LYS A 260 -27.56 1.71 13.76
#